data_AF-A0A285VBZ3-F1
#
_entry.id   AF-A0A285VBZ3-F1
#
_cell.length_a   1.000
_cell.length_b   1.000
_cell.length_c   1.000
_cell.angle_alpha   90.00
_cell.angle_beta   90.00
_cell.angle_gamma   90.00
#
_symmetry.space_group_name_H-M   'P 1'
#
loop_
_entity.id
_entity.type
_entity.pdbx_description
1 polymer ?
#
loop_
_entity_poly.entity_id
_entity_poly.type
_entity_poly.pdbx_seq_one_letter_code
_entity_poly.pdbx_strand_id
1 'polypeptide(L)'
;MVEKDASVGDGAQPDEADVQDATPEDFAATLTRLESLVAQLESGELSLEASLVAFERGVHLTRDAQQRLENAELRVKALLEQPDGSFHETPFDAGEVDGER
;
A
#
# COMPACT_ATOMS: atom_id res chain seq x y z
N MET A 1 -12.77 30.19 47.62
CA MET A 1 -13.40 29.84 46.33
C MET A 1 -12.44 28.88 45.65
N VAL A 2 -12.92 27.67 45.43
CA VAL A 2 -12.17 26.45 45.12
C VAL A 2 -12.06 26.30 43.59
N GLU A 3 -10.87 25.85 43.15
CA GLU A 3 -10.51 25.11 41.92
C GLU A 3 -10.94 25.63 40.54
N LYS A 4 -9.95 25.78 39.65
CA LYS A 4 -9.91 25.02 38.39
C LYS A 4 -8.51 25.12 37.75
N ASP A 5 -7.70 24.11 38.00
CA ASP A 5 -6.68 23.66 37.07
C ASP A 5 -7.32 23.45 35.68
N ALA A 6 -6.83 24.17 34.70
CA ALA A 6 -6.97 23.79 33.30
C ALA A 6 -5.57 23.61 32.74
N SER A 7 -5.00 22.46 33.11
CA SER A 7 -4.08 21.73 32.26
C SER A 7 -4.73 21.52 30.89
N VAL A 8 -4.18 22.18 29.87
CA VAL A 8 -4.19 21.69 28.50
C VAL A 8 -2.70 21.49 28.22
N GLY A 9 -2.14 20.32 28.45
CA GLY A 9 -2.60 19.07 27.83
C GLY A 9 -2.04 19.05 26.43
N ASP A 10 -0.72 18.83 26.37
CA ASP A 10 0.00 18.10 25.33
C ASP A 10 -0.75 18.00 24.00
N GLY A 11 -0.42 18.91 23.08
CA GLY A 11 -0.68 18.70 21.67
C GLY A 11 0.24 17.60 21.17
N ALA A 12 0.00 16.36 21.60
CA ALA A 12 0.51 15.18 20.92
C ALA A 12 -0.03 15.24 19.50
N GLN A 13 0.81 15.69 18.58
CA GLN A 13 0.57 15.49 17.16
C GLN A 13 0.33 13.99 16.96
N PRO A 14 -0.81 13.59 16.39
CA PRO A 14 -1.03 12.20 16.06
C PRO A 14 -0.04 11.85 14.95
N ASP A 15 0.90 10.99 15.28
CA ASP A 15 1.39 9.94 14.40
C ASP A 15 1.95 10.37 13.03
N GLU A 16 3.17 10.91 13.03
CA GLU A 16 4.03 10.98 11.83
C GLU A 16 4.76 9.63 11.56
N ALA A 17 4.51 8.59 12.36
CA ALA A 17 5.28 7.35 12.33
C ALA A 17 4.79 6.35 11.27
N ASP A 18 3.52 6.42 10.84
CA ASP A 18 2.93 5.40 9.96
C ASP A 18 2.93 5.75 8.45
N VAL A 19 3.40 6.95 8.07
CA VAL A 19 3.33 7.43 6.66
C VAL A 19 4.49 6.89 5.79
N GLN A 20 5.43 6.16 6.36
CA GLN A 20 6.67 5.76 5.67
C GLN A 20 6.54 4.50 4.80
N ASP A 21 5.45 3.74 4.90
CA ASP A 21 5.32 2.43 4.24
C ASP A 21 4.31 2.42 3.07
N ALA A 22 3.87 3.59 2.61
CA ALA A 22 2.90 3.72 1.53
C ALA A 22 3.43 4.50 0.32
N THR A 23 4.76 4.60 0.17
CA THR A 23 5.31 5.29 -1.00
C THR A 23 5.26 4.38 -2.23
N PRO A 24 5.13 4.95 -3.44
CA PRO A 24 5.23 4.19 -4.68
C PRO A 24 6.55 3.39 -4.79
N GLU A 25 7.63 3.89 -4.18
CA GLU A 25 8.93 3.21 -4.14
C GLU A 25 8.86 1.91 -3.32
N ASP A 26 8.12 1.89 -2.21
CA ASP A 26 7.98 0.69 -1.38
C ASP A 26 7.12 -0.40 -2.03
N PHE A 27 6.07 0.01 -2.77
CA PHE A 27 5.26 -0.92 -3.56
C PHE A 27 6.10 -1.53 -4.69
N ALA A 28 6.85 -0.71 -5.43
CA ALA A 28 7.73 -1.18 -6.49
C ALA A 28 8.79 -2.16 -5.94
N ALA A 29 9.38 -1.85 -4.77
CA ALA A 29 10.33 -2.74 -4.11
C ALA A 29 9.70 -4.08 -3.69
N THR A 30 8.46 -4.06 -3.19
CA THR A 30 7.69 -5.27 -2.84
C THR A 30 7.47 -6.14 -4.08
N LEU A 31 7.09 -5.53 -5.20
CA LEU A 31 6.89 -6.23 -6.47
C LEU A 31 8.20 -6.86 -6.99
N THR A 32 9.31 -6.11 -6.99
CA THR A 32 10.63 -6.63 -7.41
C THR A 32 11.07 -7.84 -6.57
N ARG A 33 10.82 -7.82 -5.26
CA ARG A 33 11.12 -8.97 -4.37
C ARG A 33 10.26 -10.18 -4.73
N LEU A 34 8.97 -9.97 -5.02
CA LEU A 34 8.06 -11.04 -5.40
C LEU A 34 8.47 -11.66 -6.74
N GLU A 35 8.79 -10.85 -7.76
CA GLU A 35 9.30 -11.30 -9.06
C GLU A 35 10.57 -12.14 -8.89
N SER A 36 11.49 -11.69 -8.03
CA SER A 36 12.73 -12.42 -7.74
C SER A 36 12.48 -13.77 -7.08
N LEU A 37 11.47 -13.89 -6.23
CA LEU A 37 11.07 -15.17 -5.62
C LEU A 37 10.41 -16.11 -6.62
N VAL A 38 9.55 -15.58 -7.49
CA VAL A 38 8.93 -16.37 -8.57
C VAL A 38 10.01 -16.93 -9.49
N ALA A 39 10.96 -16.10 -9.93
CA ALA A 39 12.07 -16.56 -10.78
C ALA A 39 12.90 -17.67 -10.11
N GLN A 40 13.13 -17.58 -8.80
CA GLN A 40 13.82 -18.64 -8.05
C GLN A 40 13.00 -19.93 -7.97
N LEU A 41 11.68 -19.84 -7.73
CA LEU A 41 10.79 -21.00 -7.71
C LEU A 41 10.71 -21.68 -9.08
N GLU A 42 10.64 -20.89 -10.15
CA GLU A 42 10.57 -21.37 -11.53
C GLU A 42 11.89 -21.99 -12.02
N SER A 43 13.03 -21.60 -11.45
CA SER A 43 14.34 -22.18 -11.79
C SER A 43 14.42 -23.68 -11.52
N GLY A 44 13.64 -24.19 -10.55
CA GLY A 44 13.69 -25.58 -10.11
C GLY A 44 14.98 -25.98 -9.36
N GLU A 45 15.88 -25.03 -9.06
CA GLU A 45 17.15 -25.31 -8.37
C GLU A 45 17.00 -25.39 -6.84
N LEU A 46 15.85 -25.00 -6.30
CA LEU A 46 15.58 -25.00 -4.87
C LEU A 46 15.25 -26.40 -4.35
N SER A 47 15.85 -26.75 -3.21
CA SER A 47 15.38 -27.90 -2.41
C SER A 47 13.93 -27.71 -1.96
N LEU A 48 13.22 -28.79 -1.64
CA LEU A 48 11.83 -28.74 -1.17
C LEU A 48 11.63 -27.76 0.00
N GLU A 49 12.51 -27.82 1.00
CA GLU A 49 12.43 -26.95 2.18
C GLU A 49 12.66 -25.47 1.80
N ALA A 50 13.63 -25.21 0.93
CA ALA A 50 13.87 -23.86 0.41
C ALA A 50 12.70 -23.34 -0.43
N SER A 51 12.06 -24.19 -1.22
CA SER A 51 10.86 -23.84 -2.01
C SER A 51 9.67 -23.50 -1.11
N LEU A 52 9.47 -24.21 0.00
CA LEU A 52 8.43 -23.89 0.99
C LEU A 52 8.68 -22.53 1.64
N VAL A 53 9.92 -22.24 2.04
CA VAL A 53 10.28 -20.93 2.61
C VAL A 53 10.09 -19.80 1.58
N ALA A 54 10.50 -20.01 0.33
CA ALA A 54 10.30 -19.05 -0.75
C ALA A 54 8.81 -18.80 -1.02
N PHE A 55 7.99 -19.85 -1.01
CA PHE A 55 6.54 -19.74 -1.16
C PHE A 55 5.91 -18.95 -0.02
N GLU A 56 6.23 -19.26 1.25
CA GLU A 56 5.71 -18.52 2.41
C GLU A 56 6.04 -17.02 2.32
N ARG A 57 7.27 -16.68 1.93
CA ARG A 57 7.69 -15.30 1.69
C ARG A 57 6.89 -14.64 0.57
N GLY A 58 6.65 -15.36 -0.53
CA GLY A 58 5.84 -14.87 -1.64
C GLY A 58 4.40 -14.57 -1.22
N VAL A 59 3.80 -15.43 -0.39
CA VAL A 59 2.46 -15.20 0.17
C VAL A 59 2.43 -13.96 1.05
N HIS A 60 3.46 -13.75 1.89
CA HIS A 60 3.55 -12.55 2.73
C HIS A 60 3.65 -11.27 1.89
N LEU A 61 4.58 -11.22 0.93
CA LEU A 61 4.75 -10.07 0.03
C LEU A 61 3.48 -9.76 -0.76
N THR A 62 2.74 -10.79 -1.19
CA THR A 62 1.47 -10.60 -1.89
C THR A 62 0.42 -9.92 -1.01
N ARG A 63 0.33 -10.32 0.26
CA ARG A 63 -0.57 -9.69 1.23
C ARG A 63 -0.18 -8.24 1.51
N ASP A 64 1.12 -7.98 1.67
CA ASP A 64 1.62 -6.62 1.90
C ASP A 64 1.31 -5.72 0.70
N ALA A 65 1.50 -6.22 -0.53
CA ALA A 65 1.17 -5.49 -1.74
C ALA A 65 -0.33 -5.17 -1.82
N GLN A 66 -1.20 -6.13 -1.51
CA GLN A 66 -2.66 -5.93 -1.46
C GLN A 66 -3.04 -4.85 -0.44
N GLN A 67 -2.48 -4.93 0.78
CA GLN A 67 -2.78 -3.97 1.83
C GLN A 67 -2.37 -2.54 1.44
N ARG A 68 -1.24 -2.38 0.75
CA ARG A 68 -0.78 -1.07 0.24
C ARG A 68 -1.72 -0.52 -0.83
N LEU A 69 -2.19 -1.37 -1.74
CA LEU A 69 -3.17 -0.97 -2.77
C LEU A 69 -4.50 -0.54 -2.14
N GLU A 70 -5.00 -1.28 -1.15
CA GLU A 70 -6.21 -0.91 -0.40
C GLU A 70 -6.06 0.45 0.28
N ASN A 71 -4.93 0.70 0.94
CA ASN A 71 -4.65 2.00 1.56
C ASN A 71 -4.57 3.13 0.53
N ALA A 72 -3.95 2.89 -0.62
CA ALA A 72 -3.90 3.86 -1.70
C ALA A 72 -5.30 4.17 -2.25
N GLU A 73 -6.15 3.16 -2.44
CA GLU A 73 -7.54 3.31 -2.88
C GLU A 73 -8.36 4.14 -1.88
N LEU A 74 -8.24 3.84 -0.58
CA LEU A 74 -8.91 4.62 0.47
C LEU A 74 -8.48 6.09 0.44
N ARG A 75 -7.19 6.35 0.26
CA ARG A 75 -6.66 7.71 0.15
C ARG A 75 -7.20 8.44 -1.07
N VAL A 76 -7.29 7.75 -2.22
CA VAL A 76 -7.91 8.31 -3.43
C VAL A 76 -9.38 8.65 -3.19
N LYS A 77 -10.15 7.74 -2.59
CA LYS A 77 -11.57 7.97 -2.28
C LYS A 77 -11.75 9.20 -1.38
N ALA A 78 -10.97 9.30 -0.31
CA ALA A 78 -11.01 10.45 0.61
C ALA A 78 -10.67 11.78 -0.08
N LEU A 79 -9.82 11.78 -1.11
CA LEU A 79 -9.48 12.98 -1.89
C LEU A 79 -10.57 13.37 -2.90
N LEU A 80 -11.36 12.42 -3.38
CA LEU A 80 -12.43 12.64 -4.35
C LEU A 80 -13.79 12.93 -3.70
N GLU A 81 -13.94 12.67 -2.40
CA GLU A 81 -15.17 12.92 -1.64
C GLU A 81 -15.43 14.42 -1.47
N GLN A 82 -16.60 14.87 -1.92
CA GLN A 82 -17.05 16.25 -1.84
C GLN A 82 -17.82 16.50 -0.52
N PRO A 83 -17.99 17.77 -0.08
CA PRO A 83 -18.69 18.09 1.17
C PRO A 83 -20.15 17.63 1.25
N ASP A 84 -20.77 17.31 0.11
CA ASP A 84 -22.13 16.78 0.01
C ASP A 84 -22.19 15.24 0.00
N GLY A 85 -21.04 14.56 0.16
CA GLY A 85 -20.91 13.10 0.16
C GLY A 85 -20.88 12.48 -1.24
N SER A 86 -20.80 13.28 -2.31
CA SER A 86 -20.62 12.78 -3.67
C SER A 86 -19.14 12.64 -4.06
N PHE A 87 -18.81 11.75 -4.99
CA PHE A 87 -17.45 11.59 -5.50
C PHE A 87 -17.25 12.39 -6.79
N HIS A 88 -16.17 13.16 -6.87
CA HIS A 88 -15.78 13.84 -8.11
C HIS A 88 -15.01 12.88 -9.03
N GLU A 89 -15.73 12.10 -9.83
CA GLU A 89 -15.14 11.19 -10.81
C GLU A 89 -15.02 11.88 -12.18
N THR A 90 -13.80 12.24 -12.57
CA THR A 90 -13.53 12.50 -14.00
C THR A 90 -13.41 11.16 -14.71
N PRO A 91 -14.10 10.93 -15.84
CA PRO A 91 -13.90 9.74 -16.64
C PRO A 91 -12.42 9.54 -16.92
N PHE A 92 -11.89 8.36 -16.60
CA PHE A 92 -10.54 8.02 -16.99
C PHE A 92 -10.53 7.84 -18.51
N ASP A 93 -10.02 8.87 -19.21
CA ASP A 93 -9.77 8.78 -20.64
C ASP A 93 -8.54 7.87 -20.81
N ALA A 94 -8.81 6.56 -20.93
CA ALA A 94 -7.82 5.59 -21.36
C ALA A 94 -7.52 5.89 -22.82
N GLY A 95 -6.73 6.95 -23.04
CA GLY A 95 -6.35 7.43 -24.36
C GLY A 95 -5.98 6.23 -25.21
N GLU A 96 -6.76 6.08 -26.29
CA GLU A 96 -6.66 5.09 -27.34
C GLU A 96 -5.27 4.43 -27.34
N VAL A 97 -5.16 3.24 -26.73
CA VAL A 97 -4.00 2.39 -26.93
C VAL A 97 -4.09 1.92 -28.38
N ASP A 98 -3.64 2.80 -29.26
CA ASP A 98 -3.50 2.56 -30.68
C ASP A 98 -2.60 1.33 -30.82
N GLY A 99 -3.25 0.19 -31.05
CA GLY A 99 -2.62 -1.08 -31.35
C GLY A 99 -2.01 -1.03 -32.74
N GLU A 100 -1.02 -0.17 -32.96
CA GLU A 100 -0.23 -0.16 -34.18
C GLU A 100 1.09 -0.92 -33.98
N ARG A 101 0.97 -2.20 -34.37
CA ARG A 101 1.97 -3.13 -34.96
C ARG A 101 2.64 -4.15 -34.04
#